data_AF-A0A6A7N4E4-F1
#
_entry.id   AF-A0A6A7N4E4-F1
#
_cell.length_a   1.000
_cell.length_b   1.000
_cell.length_c   1.000
_cell.angle_alpha   90.00
_cell.angle_beta   90.00
_cell.angle_gamma   90.00
#
_symmetry.space_group_name_H-M   'P 1'
#
loop_
_entity.id
_entity.type
_entity.pdbx_description
1 polymer ?
#
loop_
_entity_poly.entity_id
_entity_poly.type
_entity_poly.pdbx_seq_one_letter_code
_entity_poly.pdbx_strand_id
1 'polypeptide(L)'
;MILIGGQLTQKTIDLATARGSKIENAQITELDISEVNQFVHYKKYETESTHLRTHATPRYNCHGMTFASRRTGIYGTQDLKQILTEDDYIEIKLEDVLPGDVIIYVSPDGDYEHSGIVVSAPHDGFLGIPRVVSKWGKYAEFSHWANNCPYTFANVKYFRIKIDGN
;
A
#
# COMPACT_ATOMS: atom_id res chain seq x y z
N MET A 1 3.09 21.05 12.40
CA MET A 1 3.24 22.44 11.91
C MET A 1 2.88 22.40 10.44
N ILE A 2 1.85 23.15 10.03
CA ILE A 2 1.39 23.21 8.63
C ILE A 2 2.03 24.47 8.03
N LEU A 3 2.91 24.33 7.03
CA LEU A 3 3.52 25.46 6.35
C LEU A 3 2.69 25.83 5.12
N ILE A 4 2.38 27.12 4.99
CA ILE A 4 1.76 27.69 3.81
C ILE A 4 2.90 28.31 2.99
N GLY A 5 3.31 27.65 1.90
CA GLY A 5 4.24 28.25 0.91
C GLY A 5 5.72 27.83 0.97
N GLY A 6 6.09 26.73 1.62
CA GLY A 6 7.45 26.17 1.54
C GLY A 6 7.56 25.08 0.46
N GLN A 7 8.68 25.03 -0.28
CA GLN A 7 8.98 23.87 -1.14
C GLN A 7 9.02 22.61 -0.27
N LEU A 8 8.16 21.62 -0.57
CA LEU A 8 8.20 20.32 0.08
C LEU A 8 9.62 19.75 -0.05
N THR A 9 10.31 19.56 1.07
CA THR A 9 11.65 18.97 1.04
C THR A 9 11.51 17.48 0.77
N GLN A 10 11.85 17.09 -0.46
CA GLN A 10 11.89 15.70 -0.89
C GLN A 10 13.28 15.13 -0.63
N LYS A 11 13.35 14.00 0.06
CA LYS A 11 14.58 13.22 0.20
C LYS A 11 14.38 11.84 -0.42
N THR A 12 15.41 11.31 -1.06
CA THR A 12 15.44 9.91 -1.52
C THR A 12 16.34 9.10 -0.59
N ILE A 13 16.12 7.79 -0.55
CA ILE A 13 17.02 6.85 0.12
C ILE A 13 17.50 5.80 -0.88
N ASP A 14 18.59 5.12 -0.55
CA ASP A 14 18.99 3.92 -1.27
C ASP A 14 17.94 2.82 -1.03
N LEU A 15 17.22 2.50 -2.10
CA LEU A 15 16.20 1.45 -2.15
C LEU A 15 16.43 0.68 -3.44
N ALA A 16 16.51 -0.64 -3.32
CA ALA A 16 16.73 -1.53 -4.43
C ALA A 16 15.94 -2.83 -4.25
N THR A 17 15.68 -3.51 -5.37
CA THR A 17 15.13 -4.87 -5.41
C THR A 17 16.13 -5.90 -4.85
N ALA A 18 15.68 -7.13 -4.64
CA ALA A 18 16.53 -8.26 -4.25
C ALA A 18 17.67 -8.53 -5.26
N ARG A 19 17.47 -8.17 -6.53
CA ARG A 19 18.49 -8.25 -7.60
C ARG A 19 19.38 -7.01 -7.71
N GLY A 20 19.17 -6.02 -6.85
CA GLY A 20 20.01 -4.82 -6.74
C GLY A 20 19.64 -3.68 -7.69
N SER A 21 18.51 -3.77 -8.41
CA SER A 21 18.05 -2.67 -9.25
C SER A 21 17.47 -1.55 -8.40
N LYS A 22 17.83 -0.31 -8.73
CA LYS A 22 17.37 0.89 -8.02
C LYS A 22 15.86 1.08 -8.17
N ILE A 23 15.20 1.47 -7.08
CA ILE A 23 13.77 1.82 -7.03
C ILE A 23 13.63 3.33 -6.79
N GLU A 24 12.90 4.01 -7.66
CA GLU A 24 12.61 5.43 -7.47
C GLU A 24 11.67 5.63 -6.27
N ASN A 25 12.05 6.54 -5.38
CA ASN A 25 11.35 6.71 -4.11
C ASN A 25 11.48 8.13 -3.57
N ALA A 26 10.59 8.48 -2.65
CA ALA A 26 10.61 9.78 -2.00
C ALA A 26 10.03 9.75 -0.58
N GLN A 27 10.80 10.31 0.35
CA GLN A 27 10.34 10.77 1.65
C GLN A 27 9.89 12.22 1.52
N ILE A 28 8.63 12.46 1.83
CA ILE A 28 8.09 13.81 2.00
C ILE A 28 8.06 14.08 3.50
N THR A 29 8.53 15.26 3.90
CA THR A 29 8.71 15.63 5.32
C THR A 29 7.47 16.32 5.91
N GLU A 30 6.63 16.90 5.05
CA GLU A 30 5.49 17.72 5.46
C GLU A 30 4.21 17.38 4.68
N LEU A 31 3.08 17.67 5.30
CA LEU A 31 1.76 17.55 4.68
C LEU A 31 1.33 18.93 4.21
N ASP A 32 0.90 19.03 2.97
CA ASP A 32 0.20 20.22 2.50
C ASP A 32 -1.25 20.24 3.00
N ILE A 33 -1.84 21.43 3.13
CA ILE A 33 -3.24 21.63 3.55
C ILE A 33 -4.19 20.87 2.63
N SER A 34 -3.94 20.86 1.32
CA SER A 34 -4.78 20.13 0.38
C SER A 34 -4.81 18.62 0.70
N GLU A 35 -3.69 18.06 1.14
CA GLU A 35 -3.56 16.66 1.52
C GLU A 35 -4.24 16.38 2.85
N VAL A 36 -4.12 17.30 3.81
CA VAL A 36 -4.85 17.23 5.08
C VAL A 36 -6.35 17.26 4.84
N ASN A 37 -6.83 18.09 3.91
CA ASN A 37 -8.26 18.17 3.58
C ASN A 37 -8.79 16.86 2.97
N GLN A 38 -7.95 16.12 2.23
CA GLN A 38 -8.35 14.80 1.69
C GLN A 38 -8.63 13.78 2.80
N PHE A 39 -8.08 13.96 4.01
CA PHE A 39 -8.32 13.03 5.12
C PHE A 39 -9.80 12.99 5.52
N VAL A 40 -10.54 14.08 5.30
CA VAL A 40 -11.99 14.12 5.52
C VAL A 40 -12.72 13.10 4.62
N HIS A 41 -12.25 12.87 3.39
CA HIS A 41 -12.82 11.87 2.50
C HIS A 41 -12.55 10.43 2.96
N TYR A 42 -11.48 10.20 3.72
CA TYR A 42 -11.16 8.89 4.25
C TYR A 42 -12.00 8.51 5.47
N LYS A 43 -12.42 9.51 6.27
CA LYS A 43 -13.25 9.28 7.45
C LYS A 43 -14.55 8.53 7.17
N LYS A 44 -15.12 8.64 5.97
CA LYS A 44 -16.35 7.89 5.61
C LYS A 44 -16.14 6.37 5.55
N TYR A 45 -14.90 5.90 5.44
CA TYR A 45 -14.54 4.48 5.47
C TYR A 45 -14.14 4.00 6.87
N GLU A 46 -14.07 4.92 7.85
CA GLU A 46 -13.91 4.56 9.26
C GLU A 46 -15.23 4.00 9.78
N THR A 47 -15.37 2.68 9.69
CA THR A 47 -16.50 1.91 10.21
C THR A 47 -16.06 1.09 11.41
N GLU A 48 -16.98 0.39 12.09
CA GLU A 48 -16.61 -0.55 13.16
C GLU A 48 -15.64 -1.65 12.71
N SER A 49 -15.61 -1.95 11.41
CA SER A 49 -14.70 -2.94 10.80
C SER A 49 -13.35 -2.38 10.37
N THR A 50 -13.14 -1.06 10.56
CA THR A 50 -11.94 -0.33 10.16
C THR A 50 -11.20 0.15 11.40
N HIS A 51 -9.94 -0.23 11.56
CA HIS A 51 -9.17 0.10 12.75
C HIS A 51 -7.94 0.91 12.38
N LEU A 52 -7.90 2.15 12.86
CA LEU A 52 -6.74 3.03 12.75
C LEU A 52 -5.53 2.41 13.47
N ARG A 53 -4.39 2.36 12.81
CA ARG A 53 -3.14 1.80 13.36
C ARG A 53 -2.06 2.84 13.62
N THR A 54 -2.07 3.96 12.89
CA THR A 54 -1.03 5.00 12.97
C THR A 54 -1.61 6.40 12.80
N HIS A 55 -0.81 7.42 13.12
CA HIS A 55 -1.12 8.82 12.79
C HIS A 55 -0.68 9.18 11.37
N ALA A 56 -1.12 10.35 10.91
CA ALA A 56 -0.72 10.90 9.63
C ALA A 56 0.77 11.12 9.48
N THR A 57 1.26 10.71 8.32
CA THR A 57 2.67 10.80 7.97
C THR A 57 2.83 10.84 6.44
N PRO A 58 3.54 11.85 5.92
CA PRO A 58 3.87 11.97 4.50
C PRO A 58 5.10 11.14 4.10
N ARG A 59 5.80 10.52 5.05
CA ARG A 59 7.13 9.90 4.84
C ARG A 59 7.09 8.71 3.88
N TYR A 60 5.99 7.97 3.86
CA TYR A 60 5.78 6.82 2.99
C TYR A 60 4.30 6.75 2.59
N ASN A 61 4.01 6.09 1.47
CA ASN A 61 2.66 5.81 0.99
C ASN A 61 2.31 4.32 1.18
N CYS A 62 1.19 3.86 0.62
CA CYS A 62 0.77 2.44 0.67
C CYS A 62 1.86 1.49 0.16
N HIS A 63 2.44 1.77 -1.00
CA HIS A 63 3.50 0.96 -1.57
C HIS A 63 4.77 0.95 -0.71
N GLY A 64 5.12 2.11 -0.14
CA GLY A 64 6.19 2.22 0.83
C GLY A 64 5.97 1.40 2.11
N MET A 65 4.73 1.33 2.57
CA MET A 65 4.34 0.48 3.70
C MET A 65 4.52 -1.01 3.36
N THR A 66 4.09 -1.40 2.15
CA THR A 66 4.10 -2.79 1.67
C THR A 66 5.51 -3.28 1.32
N PHE A 67 6.25 -2.54 0.49
CA PHE A 67 7.50 -3.00 -0.13
C PHE A 67 8.77 -2.36 0.47
N ALA A 68 8.66 -1.19 1.11
CA ALA A 68 9.83 -0.48 1.65
C ALA A 68 9.88 -0.46 3.19
N SER A 69 9.07 -1.29 3.86
CA SER A 69 9.00 -1.33 5.34
C SER A 69 8.80 0.06 5.96
N ARG A 70 7.94 0.89 5.36
CA ARG A 70 7.61 2.26 5.81
C ARG A 70 8.80 3.25 5.76
N ARG A 71 9.90 2.92 5.09
CA ARG A 71 11.08 3.79 5.03
C ARG A 71 10.90 4.97 4.07
N THR A 72 10.16 4.81 2.97
CA THR A 72 9.99 5.83 1.92
C THR A 72 8.73 5.55 1.11
N GLY A 73 8.23 6.49 0.32
CA GLY A 73 7.13 6.26 -0.63
C GLY A 73 7.63 5.79 -1.99
N ILE A 74 6.88 4.93 -2.67
CA ILE A 74 7.14 4.44 -4.04
C ILE A 74 5.93 4.81 -4.90
N TYR A 75 6.13 5.50 -6.03
CA TYR A 75 5.02 6.16 -6.75
C TYR A 75 4.82 5.62 -8.17
N GLY A 76 5.82 4.99 -8.77
CA GLY A 76 5.75 4.49 -10.14
C GLY A 76 5.19 3.08 -10.24
N THR A 77 4.20 2.86 -11.12
CA THR A 77 3.74 1.51 -11.49
C THR A 77 4.89 0.64 -12.00
N GLN A 78 5.85 1.23 -12.72
CA GLN A 78 6.99 0.49 -13.26
C GLN A 78 7.92 -0.02 -12.16
N ASP A 79 8.20 0.80 -11.14
CA ASP A 79 8.96 0.38 -9.95
C ASP A 79 8.29 -0.80 -9.25
N LEU A 80 6.96 -0.80 -9.14
CA LEU A 80 6.22 -1.89 -8.52
C LEU A 80 6.27 -3.17 -9.35
N LYS A 81 6.10 -3.07 -10.67
CA LYS A 81 6.26 -4.23 -11.58
C LYS A 81 7.67 -4.80 -11.50
N GLN A 82 8.66 -3.93 -11.39
CA GLN A 82 10.05 -4.32 -11.20
C GLN A 82 10.26 -5.05 -9.87
N ILE A 83 9.75 -4.50 -8.75
CA ILE A 83 9.78 -5.17 -7.43
C ILE A 83 9.16 -6.56 -7.50
N LEU A 84 7.93 -6.67 -8.05
CA LEU A 84 7.26 -7.97 -8.13
C LEU A 84 8.07 -9.00 -8.93
N THR A 85 8.72 -8.57 -10.01
CA THR A 85 9.50 -9.46 -10.88
C THR A 85 10.85 -9.83 -10.27
N GLU A 86 11.56 -8.86 -9.71
CA GLU A 86 12.93 -9.02 -9.26
C GLU A 86 13.03 -9.54 -7.81
N ASP A 87 12.00 -9.34 -7.00
CA ASP A 87 11.89 -9.91 -5.64
C ASP A 87 11.11 -11.24 -5.64
N ASP A 88 10.96 -11.85 -6.81
CA ASP A 88 10.38 -13.18 -7.03
C ASP A 88 8.94 -13.35 -6.49
N TYR A 89 8.12 -12.30 -6.58
CA TYR A 89 6.68 -12.42 -6.31
C TYR A 89 5.98 -13.18 -7.44
N ILE A 90 5.09 -14.09 -7.05
CA ILE A 90 4.17 -14.80 -7.93
C ILE A 90 2.73 -14.35 -7.65
N GLU A 91 1.92 -14.28 -8.70
CA GLU A 91 0.49 -13.99 -8.57
C GLU A 91 -0.25 -15.20 -7.98
N ILE A 92 -1.12 -14.95 -7.00
CA ILE A 92 -1.86 -15.95 -6.24
C ILE A 92 -3.35 -15.78 -6.52
N LYS A 93 -4.06 -16.90 -6.66
CA LYS A 93 -5.52 -16.89 -6.80
C LYS A 93 -6.18 -16.59 -5.47
N LEU A 94 -7.38 -16.00 -5.49
CA LEU A 94 -8.10 -15.61 -4.28
C LEU A 94 -8.26 -16.78 -3.30
N GLU A 95 -8.56 -17.98 -3.79
CA GLU A 95 -8.71 -19.19 -2.97
C GLU A 95 -7.45 -19.61 -2.20
N ASP A 96 -6.27 -19.23 -2.69
CA ASP A 96 -4.95 -19.61 -2.14
C ASP A 96 -4.30 -18.50 -1.29
N VAL A 97 -5.01 -17.38 -1.09
CA VAL A 97 -4.53 -16.22 -0.33
C VAL A 97 -4.39 -16.56 1.15
N LEU A 98 -3.24 -16.22 1.73
CA LEU A 98 -2.90 -16.43 3.13
C LEU A 98 -2.42 -15.12 3.79
N PRO A 99 -2.45 -15.04 5.14
CA PRO A 99 -1.79 -13.96 5.85
C PRO A 99 -0.31 -13.84 5.45
N GLY A 100 0.14 -12.60 5.23
CA GLY A 100 1.47 -12.29 4.71
C GLY A 100 1.52 -11.99 3.21
N ASP A 101 0.49 -12.39 2.45
CA ASP A 101 0.40 -12.05 1.03
C ASP A 101 0.21 -10.55 0.81
N VAL A 102 0.61 -10.08 -0.36
CA VAL A 102 0.39 -8.71 -0.80
C VAL A 102 -0.87 -8.64 -1.64
N ILE A 103 -1.72 -7.64 -1.41
CA ILE A 103 -2.79 -7.25 -2.31
C ILE A 103 -2.37 -6.00 -3.09
N ILE A 104 -2.69 -5.94 -4.38
CA ILE A 104 -2.55 -4.76 -5.23
C ILE A 104 -3.89 -4.46 -5.90
N TYR A 105 -4.31 -3.19 -5.83
CA TYR A 105 -5.49 -2.67 -6.51
C TYR A 105 -5.03 -2.06 -7.82
N VAL A 106 -5.66 -2.49 -8.92
CA VAL A 106 -5.25 -2.12 -10.27
C VAL A 106 -6.33 -1.25 -10.90
N SER A 107 -5.95 -0.08 -11.39
CA SER A 107 -6.86 0.82 -12.10
C SER A 107 -7.37 0.18 -13.41
N PRO A 108 -8.45 0.70 -14.00
CA PRO A 108 -8.88 0.30 -15.34
C PRO A 108 -7.78 0.47 -16.42
N ASP A 109 -6.88 1.43 -16.22
CA ASP A 109 -5.75 1.72 -17.12
C ASP A 109 -4.54 0.78 -16.88
N GLY A 110 -4.61 -0.08 -15.86
CA GLY A 110 -3.56 -1.06 -15.54
C GLY A 110 -2.49 -0.55 -14.57
N ASP A 111 -2.71 0.60 -13.94
CA ASP A 111 -1.83 1.17 -12.93
C ASP A 111 -2.06 0.58 -11.55
N TYR A 112 -1.00 0.47 -10.75
CA TYR A 112 -1.08 -0.06 -9.40
C TYR A 112 -1.36 1.10 -8.42
N GLU A 113 -2.64 1.35 -8.14
CA GLU A 113 -3.08 2.52 -7.37
C GLU A 113 -2.92 2.36 -5.86
N HIS A 114 -2.99 1.11 -5.38
CA HIS A 114 -2.95 0.83 -3.95
C HIS A 114 -2.37 -0.54 -3.67
N SER A 115 -1.81 -0.70 -2.48
CA SER A 115 -1.31 -1.99 -2.00
C SER A 115 -1.46 -2.14 -0.49
N GLY A 116 -1.50 -3.38 -0.04
CA GLY A 116 -1.54 -3.74 1.37
C GLY A 116 -1.04 -5.14 1.62
N ILE A 117 -1.01 -5.53 2.89
CA ILE A 117 -0.62 -6.85 3.35
C ILE A 117 -1.85 -7.54 3.92
N VAL A 118 -2.13 -8.75 3.46
CA VAL A 118 -3.18 -9.62 3.98
C VAL A 118 -2.82 -10.04 5.40
N VAL A 119 -3.77 -9.88 6.33
CA VAL A 119 -3.62 -10.27 7.74
C VAL A 119 -4.62 -11.35 8.17
N SER A 120 -5.63 -11.64 7.34
CA SER A 120 -6.57 -12.75 7.50
C SER A 120 -6.97 -13.26 6.13
N ALA A 121 -6.97 -14.58 5.94
CA ALA A 121 -7.31 -15.18 4.65
C ALA A 121 -8.80 -14.97 4.31
N PRO A 122 -9.18 -15.08 3.03
CA PRO A 122 -10.58 -14.96 2.59
C PRO A 122 -11.53 -15.94 3.29
N HIS A 123 -11.09 -17.18 3.55
CA HIS A 123 -11.91 -18.21 4.20
C HIS A 123 -12.16 -17.94 5.70
N ASP A 124 -11.34 -17.10 6.33
CA ASP A 124 -11.57 -16.61 7.69
C ASP A 124 -12.48 -15.37 7.71
N GLY A 125 -12.76 -14.80 6.53
CA GLY A 125 -13.39 -13.51 6.36
C GLY A 125 -14.90 -13.56 6.13
N PHE A 126 -15.55 -12.41 6.32
CA PHE A 126 -16.95 -12.22 5.94
C PHE A 126 -17.05 -12.18 4.40
N LEU A 127 -17.89 -13.04 3.80
CA LEU A 127 -18.13 -13.12 2.35
C LEU A 127 -16.91 -13.48 1.48
N GLY A 128 -15.89 -14.15 2.03
CA GLY A 128 -14.71 -14.51 1.24
C GLY A 128 -13.81 -13.33 0.91
N ILE A 129 -13.84 -12.27 1.73
CA ILE A 129 -13.03 -11.06 1.54
C ILE A 129 -11.90 -11.07 2.57
N PRO A 130 -10.62 -10.98 2.17
CA PRO A 130 -9.54 -10.98 3.12
C PRO A 130 -9.52 -9.69 3.93
N ARG A 131 -8.99 -9.78 5.15
CA ARG A 131 -8.67 -8.61 5.95
C ARG A 131 -7.24 -8.18 5.64
N VAL A 132 -7.03 -6.88 5.47
CA VAL A 132 -5.74 -6.32 5.05
C VAL A 132 -5.31 -5.21 6.00
N VAL A 133 -4.01 -4.98 6.03
CA VAL A 133 -3.41 -3.74 6.51
C VAL A 133 -2.96 -2.96 5.30
N SER A 134 -3.33 -1.69 5.20
CA SER A 134 -2.84 -0.80 4.16
C SER A 134 -2.76 0.65 4.65
N LYS A 135 -2.09 1.53 3.91
CA LYS A 135 -2.05 2.96 4.19
C LYS A 135 -2.90 3.74 3.19
N TRP A 136 -3.79 4.61 3.66
CA TRP A 136 -4.63 5.43 2.78
C TRP A 136 -3.96 6.78 2.51
N GLY A 137 -3.43 6.95 1.30
CA GLY A 137 -2.66 8.13 0.91
C GLY A 137 -1.56 8.48 1.93
N LYS A 138 -1.51 9.74 2.35
CA LYS A 138 -0.63 10.20 3.44
C LYS A 138 -1.29 10.15 4.83
N TYR A 139 -2.54 9.66 4.93
CA TYR A 139 -3.37 9.81 6.13
C TYR A 139 -3.03 8.87 7.27
N ALA A 140 -3.12 7.56 7.09
CA ALA A 140 -2.84 6.63 8.18
C ALA A 140 -2.84 5.20 7.66
N GLU A 141 -2.29 4.30 8.47
CA GLU A 141 -2.48 2.87 8.28
C GLU A 141 -3.77 2.42 8.93
N PHE A 142 -4.47 1.51 8.26
CA PHE A 142 -5.72 0.93 8.71
C PHE A 142 -5.66 -0.59 8.58
N SER A 143 -6.27 -1.29 9.53
CA SER A 143 -6.73 -2.67 9.32
C SER A 143 -8.20 -2.62 8.89
N HIS A 144 -8.52 -3.21 7.74
CA HIS A 144 -9.86 -3.14 7.16
C HIS A 144 -10.12 -4.36 6.25
N TRP A 145 -11.38 -4.59 5.88
CA TRP A 145 -11.70 -5.53 4.80
C TRP A 145 -11.21 -4.99 3.46
N ALA A 146 -10.70 -5.85 2.57
CA ALA A 146 -10.11 -5.41 1.31
C ALA A 146 -11.08 -4.58 0.42
N ASN A 147 -12.38 -4.81 0.52
CA ASN A 147 -13.39 -4.04 -0.21
C ASN A 147 -13.88 -2.78 0.53
N ASN A 148 -13.48 -2.55 1.78
CA ASN A 148 -13.90 -1.40 2.58
C ASN A 148 -12.76 -0.38 2.69
N CYS A 149 -12.48 0.31 1.59
CA CYS A 149 -11.45 1.35 1.53
C CYS A 149 -11.73 2.37 0.42
N PRO A 150 -10.95 3.48 0.35
CA PRO A 150 -11.10 4.50 -0.69
C PRO A 150 -10.82 4.06 -2.13
N TYR A 151 -10.34 2.84 -2.33
CA TYR A 151 -9.84 2.33 -3.61
C TYR A 151 -10.81 1.30 -4.20
N THR A 152 -10.84 1.19 -5.53
CA THR A 152 -11.77 0.29 -6.24
C THR A 152 -11.36 -1.17 -6.08
N PHE A 153 -12.25 -1.99 -5.51
CA PHE A 153 -12.04 -3.43 -5.38
C PHE A 153 -12.41 -4.23 -6.64
N ALA A 154 -12.73 -3.55 -7.75
CA ALA A 154 -13.18 -4.21 -8.99
C ALA A 154 -12.08 -5.04 -9.67
N ASN A 155 -10.81 -4.67 -9.50
CA ASN A 155 -9.67 -5.35 -10.06
C ASN A 155 -8.54 -5.40 -9.03
N VAL A 156 -8.40 -6.53 -8.36
CA VAL A 156 -7.35 -6.76 -7.36
C VAL A 156 -6.56 -8.01 -7.70
N LYS A 157 -5.27 -7.97 -7.39
CA LYS A 157 -4.33 -9.07 -7.55
C LYS A 157 -3.65 -9.38 -6.22
N TYR A 158 -3.33 -10.64 -6.01
CA TYR A 158 -2.62 -11.10 -4.83
C TYR A 158 -1.24 -11.63 -5.21
N PHE A 159 -0.24 -11.40 -4.38
CA PHE A 159 1.12 -11.79 -4.64
C PHE A 159 1.78 -12.39 -3.39
N ARG A 160 2.64 -13.39 -3.60
CA ARG A 160 3.47 -13.99 -2.56
C ARG A 160 4.89 -14.18 -3.10
N ILE A 161 5.90 -13.92 -2.26
CA ILE A 161 7.29 -14.24 -2.62
C ILE A 161 7.41 -15.76 -2.77
N LYS A 162 7.95 -16.20 -3.90
CA LYS A 162 8.29 -17.60 -4.12
C LYS A 162 9.44 -17.96 -3.19
N ILE A 163 9.20 -18.90 -2.28
CA ILE A 163 10.27 -19.51 -1.50
C ILE A 163 10.72 -20.74 -2.28
N ASP A 164 11.94 -20.69 -2.82
CA ASP A 164 12.55 -21.89 -3.39
C ASP A 164 12.87 -22.86 -2.23
N GLY A 165 12.07 -23.93 -2.10
CA GLY A 165 12.31 -24.97 -1.10
C GLY A 165 11.06 -25.55 -0.46
N ASN A 166 10.34 -26.39 -1.21
CA ASN A 166 9.78 -27.66 -0.74
C ASN A 166 9.79 -28.66 -1.89
#